data_AF-A0A959ICT2-F1
#
_entry.id   AF-A0A959ICT2-F1
#
_cell.length_a   1.000
_cell.length_b   1.000
_cell.length_c   1.000
_cell.angle_alpha   90.00
_cell.angle_beta   90.00
_cell.angle_gamma   90.00
#
_symmetry.space_group_name_H-M   'P 1'
#
loop_
_entity.id
_entity.type
_entity.pdbx_description
1 polymer ?
#
loop_
_entity_poly.entity_id
_entity_poly.type
_entity_poly.pdbx_seq_one_letter_code
_entity_poly.pdbx_strand_id
1 'polypeptide(L)'
;LPAVQVYRTFLQLLREHEDTEAYFSAKALILEHEALFDLPEKETFFIGLFNFCSRRINVHNDEFFYREYLDSGRRLIESGVALADGNLSPWLYKNLVTVGLKTQDFPWVWKFLHRFRDQLPEAYRDPIYQYNLAHYHYYRREYDQAQRLLATLDFREVFMAMSTRNLLVKIYYETGQTELLHS
;
A
#
# COMPACT_ATOMS: atom_id res chain seq x y z
N LEU A 1 -2.66 -17.10 28.80
CA LEU A 1 -1.49 -16.23 28.51
C LEU A 1 -1.84 -15.37 27.30
N PRO A 2 -1.83 -14.03 27.41
CA PRO A 2 -2.21 -13.12 26.32
C PRO A 2 -1.46 -13.39 25.01
N ALA A 3 -0.14 -13.59 25.06
CA ALA A 3 0.66 -13.91 23.87
C ALA A 3 0.17 -15.17 23.13
N VAL A 4 -0.23 -16.23 23.85
CA VAL A 4 -0.76 -17.46 23.25
C VAL A 4 -2.10 -17.19 22.53
N GLN A 5 -2.94 -16.31 23.07
CA GLN A 5 -4.21 -15.94 22.44
C GLN A 5 -3.98 -15.14 21.14
N VAL A 6 -2.99 -14.24 21.13
CA VAL A 6 -2.57 -13.50 19.94
C VAL A 6 -2.09 -14.46 18.85
N TYR A 7 -1.13 -15.35 19.13
CA TYR A 7 -0.69 -16.31 18.10
C TYR A 7 -1.81 -17.23 17.63
N ARG A 8 -2.71 -17.67 18.54
CA ARG A 8 -3.84 -18.52 18.17
C ARG A 8 -4.77 -17.81 17.19
N THR A 9 -5.15 -16.58 17.46
CA THR A 9 -6.04 -15.81 16.57
C THR A 9 -5.34 -15.41 15.28
N PHE A 10 -4.04 -15.11 15.33
CA PHE A 10 -3.24 -14.88 14.14
C PHE A 10 -3.16 -16.13 13.24
N LEU A 11 -2.91 -17.31 13.81
CA LEU A 11 -2.93 -18.57 13.06
C LEU A 11 -4.31 -18.88 12.49
N GLN A 12 -5.39 -18.52 13.20
CA GLN A 12 -6.75 -18.65 12.68
C GLN A 12 -6.97 -17.73 11.47
N LEU A 13 -6.59 -16.45 11.56
CA LEU A 13 -6.60 -15.51 10.43
C LEU A 13 -5.84 -16.04 9.22
N LEU A 14 -4.66 -16.65 9.44
CA LEU A 14 -3.87 -17.25 8.35
C LEU A 14 -4.49 -18.50 7.73
N ARG A 15 -5.50 -19.13 8.36
CA ARG A 15 -6.22 -20.29 7.83
C ARG A 15 -7.57 -19.91 7.21
N GLU A 16 -8.27 -18.97 7.83
CA GLU A 16 -9.63 -18.55 7.50
C GLU A 16 -9.59 -17.28 6.65
N HIS A 17 -9.14 -17.42 5.41
CA HIS A 17 -8.80 -16.29 4.53
C HIS A 17 -9.96 -15.38 4.10
N GLU A 18 -11.19 -15.70 4.46
CA GLU A 18 -12.40 -14.94 4.10
C GLU A 18 -13.25 -14.53 5.31
N ASP A 19 -12.90 -15.00 6.51
CA ASP A 19 -13.65 -14.71 7.73
C ASP A 19 -13.26 -13.34 8.30
N THR A 20 -14.16 -12.37 8.17
CA THR A 20 -13.94 -11.01 8.65
C THR A 20 -13.98 -10.92 10.18
N GLU A 21 -14.74 -11.80 10.87
CA GLU A 21 -14.77 -11.83 12.33
C GLU A 21 -13.43 -12.31 12.89
N ALA A 22 -12.85 -13.36 12.28
CA ALA A 22 -11.51 -13.83 12.60
C ALA A 22 -10.46 -12.72 12.42
N TYR A 23 -10.57 -11.92 11.34
CA TYR A 23 -9.72 -10.76 11.10
C TYR A 23 -9.83 -9.70 12.21
N PHE A 24 -11.04 -9.26 12.56
CA PHE A 24 -11.20 -8.22 13.58
C PHE A 24 -10.80 -8.70 14.97
N SER A 25 -11.07 -9.97 15.29
CA SER A 25 -10.64 -10.60 16.54
C SER A 25 -9.12 -10.63 16.65
N ALA A 26 -8.42 -11.07 15.59
CA ALA A 26 -6.97 -11.07 15.55
C ALA A 26 -6.40 -9.65 15.65
N LYS A 27 -6.91 -8.70 14.86
CA LYS A 27 -6.47 -7.29 14.90
C LYS A 27 -6.62 -6.70 16.30
N ALA A 28 -7.77 -6.88 16.94
CA ALA A 28 -8.01 -6.35 18.28
C ALA A 28 -6.96 -6.85 19.29
N LEU A 29 -6.73 -8.17 19.34
CA LEU A 29 -5.76 -8.76 20.26
C LEU A 29 -4.31 -8.39 19.94
N ILE A 30 -3.93 -8.34 18.66
CA ILE A 30 -2.60 -7.89 18.23
C ILE A 30 -2.33 -6.48 18.72
N LEU A 31 -3.31 -5.56 18.56
CA LEU A 31 -3.14 -4.17 18.95
C LEU A 31 -3.20 -3.97 20.48
N GLU A 32 -4.05 -4.72 21.17
CA GLU A 32 -4.16 -4.67 22.64
C GLU A 32 -2.87 -5.13 23.33
N HIS A 33 -2.20 -6.12 22.75
CA HIS A 33 -1.03 -6.77 23.34
C HIS A 33 0.27 -6.54 22.55
N GLU A 34 0.28 -5.51 21.69
CA GLU A 34 1.41 -5.17 20.81
C GLU A 34 2.75 -5.07 21.57
N ALA A 35 2.72 -4.52 22.79
CA ALA A 35 3.90 -4.33 23.63
C ALA A 35 4.59 -5.65 24.08
N LEU A 36 3.93 -6.80 23.95
CA LEU A 36 4.49 -8.11 24.32
C LEU A 36 5.48 -8.66 23.28
N PHE A 37 5.49 -8.10 22.08
CA PHE A 37 6.19 -8.65 20.94
C PHE A 37 7.36 -7.79 20.50
N ASP A 38 8.36 -8.42 19.90
CA ASP A 38 9.46 -7.71 19.28
C ASP A 38 9.05 -7.11 17.91
N LEU A 39 9.96 -6.36 17.29
CA LEU A 39 9.71 -5.71 16.02
C LEU A 39 9.42 -6.72 14.88
N PRO A 40 10.24 -7.77 14.66
CA PRO A 40 9.95 -8.81 13.66
C PRO A 40 8.57 -9.46 13.81
N GLU A 41 8.13 -9.72 15.03
CA GLU A 41 6.82 -10.31 15.31
C GLU A 41 5.69 -9.35 14.96
N LYS A 42 5.82 -8.06 15.34
CA LYS A 42 4.84 -7.03 14.95
C LYS A 42 4.73 -6.91 13.44
N GLU A 43 5.86 -6.83 12.74
CA GLU A 43 5.89 -6.80 11.28
C GLU A 43 5.15 -8.00 10.68
N THR A 44 5.40 -9.20 11.19
CA THR A 44 4.73 -10.43 10.77
C THR A 44 3.21 -10.34 10.96
N PHE A 45 2.76 -9.82 12.11
CA PHE A 45 1.33 -9.65 12.37
C PHE A 45 0.68 -8.66 11.42
N PHE A 46 1.29 -7.49 11.20
CA PHE A 46 0.77 -6.49 10.27
C PHE A 46 0.79 -6.97 8.81
N ILE A 47 1.80 -7.75 8.40
CA ILE A 47 1.81 -8.40 7.08
C ILE A 47 0.58 -9.31 6.92
N GLY A 48 0.27 -10.13 7.93
CA GLY A 48 -0.93 -10.97 7.90
C GLY A 48 -2.23 -10.18 7.80
N LEU A 49 -2.35 -9.09 8.57
CA LEU A 49 -3.50 -8.19 8.50
C LEU A 49 -3.64 -7.56 7.10
N PHE A 50 -2.55 -7.03 6.54
CA PHE A 50 -2.57 -6.44 5.19
C PHE A 50 -2.87 -7.44 4.11
N ASN A 51 -2.33 -8.67 4.20
CA ASN A 51 -2.62 -9.72 3.23
C ASN A 51 -4.10 -10.07 3.22
N PHE A 52 -4.75 -10.12 4.39
CA PHE A 52 -6.20 -10.32 4.47
C PHE A 52 -6.96 -9.18 3.79
N CYS A 53 -6.64 -7.92 4.13
CA CYS A 53 -7.26 -6.75 3.50
C CYS A 53 -7.06 -6.76 1.97
N SER A 54 -5.84 -7.02 1.50
CA SER A 54 -5.51 -7.10 0.08
C SER A 54 -6.31 -8.20 -0.62
N ARG A 55 -6.53 -9.35 0.01
CA ARG A 55 -7.37 -10.41 -0.55
C ARG A 55 -8.83 -9.96 -0.68
N ARG A 56 -9.40 -9.34 0.36
CA ARG A 56 -10.77 -8.80 0.31
C ARG A 56 -10.93 -7.77 -0.81
N ILE A 57 -9.97 -6.87 -0.94
CA ILE A 57 -9.92 -5.86 -2.00
C ILE A 57 -9.82 -6.52 -3.39
N ASN A 58 -8.88 -7.43 -3.58
CA ASN A 58 -8.59 -7.98 -4.91
C ASN A 58 -9.66 -8.95 -5.41
N VAL A 59 -10.31 -9.71 -4.52
CA VAL A 59 -11.31 -10.72 -4.90
C VAL A 59 -12.70 -10.12 -4.97
N HIS A 60 -13.06 -9.27 -4.01
CA HIS A 60 -14.45 -8.79 -3.86
C HIS A 60 -14.61 -7.30 -4.18
N ASN A 61 -13.52 -6.58 -4.45
CA ASN A 61 -13.52 -5.12 -4.52
C ASN A 61 -14.19 -4.49 -3.28
N ASP A 62 -13.92 -5.08 -2.11
CA ASP A 62 -14.57 -4.71 -0.87
C ASP A 62 -14.08 -3.33 -0.41
N GLU A 63 -14.93 -2.31 -0.60
CA GLU A 63 -14.56 -0.92 -0.37
C GLU A 63 -14.21 -0.63 1.09
N PHE A 64 -14.83 -1.35 2.01
CA PHE A 64 -14.56 -1.24 3.44
C PHE A 64 -13.08 -1.53 3.73
N PHE A 65 -12.51 -2.56 3.08
CA PHE A 65 -11.15 -2.98 3.35
C PHE A 65 -10.08 -2.04 2.80
N TYR A 66 -10.40 -1.10 1.90
CA TYR A 66 -9.46 -0.02 1.56
C TYR A 66 -9.23 0.91 2.75
N ARG A 67 -10.30 1.29 3.47
CA ARG A 67 -10.20 2.15 4.66
C ARG A 67 -9.51 1.41 5.79
N GLU A 68 -9.88 0.15 6.00
CA GLU A 68 -9.29 -0.69 7.05
C GLU A 68 -7.78 -0.93 6.84
N TYR A 69 -7.35 -1.13 5.58
CA TYR A 69 -5.94 -1.20 5.23
C TYR A 69 -5.24 0.12 5.57
N LEU A 70 -5.82 1.25 5.15
CA LEU A 70 -5.23 2.57 5.34
C LEU A 70 -5.08 2.92 6.82
N ASP A 71 -6.09 2.67 7.64
CA ASP A 71 -6.05 2.97 9.07
C ASP A 71 -5.04 2.09 9.81
N SER A 72 -4.96 0.81 9.47
CA SER A 72 -3.91 -0.09 10.00
C SER A 72 -2.52 0.36 9.55
N GLY A 73 -2.39 0.84 8.31
CA GLY A 73 -1.18 1.43 7.74
C GLY A 73 -0.71 2.68 8.45
N ARG A 74 -1.62 3.62 8.74
CA ARG A 74 -1.32 4.85 9.50
C ARG A 74 -0.75 4.51 10.86
N ARG A 75 -1.38 3.60 11.59
CA ARG A 75 -0.90 3.16 12.89
C ARG A 75 0.50 2.55 12.80
N LEU A 76 0.73 1.67 11.83
CA LEU A 76 2.03 1.04 11.60
C LEU A 76 3.15 2.06 11.31
N ILE A 77 2.83 3.10 10.53
CA ILE A 77 3.74 4.21 10.25
C ILE A 77 4.00 5.05 11.50
N GLU A 78 2.95 5.38 12.26
CA GLU A 78 3.03 6.21 13.46
C GLU A 78 3.78 5.52 14.62
N SER A 79 3.67 4.19 14.72
CA SER A 79 4.40 3.40 15.73
C SER A 79 5.88 3.18 15.38
N GLY A 80 6.30 3.51 14.16
CA GLY A 80 7.66 3.28 13.66
C GLY A 80 7.96 1.82 13.28
N VAL A 81 7.00 0.91 13.47
CA VAL A 81 7.13 -0.53 13.15
C VAL A 81 7.35 -0.74 11.65
N ALA A 82 6.86 0.17 10.80
CA ALA A 82 7.04 0.06 9.35
C ALA A 82 8.49 0.18 8.84
N LEU A 83 9.42 0.64 9.68
CA LEU A 83 10.77 1.01 9.28
C LEU A 83 11.80 -0.04 9.72
N ALA A 84 11.92 -1.11 8.93
CA ALA A 84 12.97 -2.12 9.09
C ALA A 84 14.33 -1.50 8.73
N ASP A 85 15.27 -1.46 9.69
CA ASP A 85 16.58 -0.80 9.55
C ASP A 85 16.49 0.66 9.04
N GLY A 86 15.42 1.36 9.41
CA GLY A 86 15.16 2.74 8.96
C GLY A 86 14.58 2.85 7.55
N ASN A 87 14.36 1.73 6.86
CA ASN A 87 13.79 1.70 5.51
C ASN A 87 12.33 1.26 5.52
N LEU A 88 11.52 1.93 4.69
CA LEU A 88 10.15 1.57 4.39
C LEU A 88 10.11 0.69 3.15
N SER A 89 9.42 -0.45 3.24
CA SER A 89 9.22 -1.33 2.09
C SER A 89 8.59 -0.58 0.90
N PRO A 90 9.19 -0.63 -0.31
CA PRO A 90 8.61 -0.04 -1.52
C PRO A 90 7.18 -0.50 -1.81
N TRP A 91 6.87 -1.75 -1.46
CA TRP A 91 5.55 -2.34 -1.66
C TRP A 91 4.53 -1.79 -0.68
N LEU A 92 4.89 -1.67 0.60
CA LEU A 92 4.03 -1.04 1.60
C LEU A 92 3.77 0.42 1.23
N TYR A 93 4.81 1.16 0.83
CA TYR A 93 4.68 2.53 0.35
C TYR A 93 3.68 2.65 -0.81
N LYS A 94 3.84 1.82 -1.85
CA LYS A 94 2.92 1.77 -3.01
C LYS A 94 1.49 1.42 -2.59
N ASN A 95 1.32 0.42 -1.73
CA ASN A 95 0.00 -0.03 -1.30
C ASN A 95 -0.72 1.05 -0.49
N LEU A 96 -0.02 1.70 0.45
CA LEU A 96 -0.55 2.79 1.25
C LEU A 96 -1.00 3.98 0.39
N VAL A 97 -0.21 4.36 -0.61
CA VAL A 97 -0.63 5.37 -1.60
C VAL A 97 -1.87 4.90 -2.35
N THR A 98 -1.88 3.65 -2.83
CA THR A 98 -3.01 3.11 -3.60
C THR A 98 -4.31 3.15 -2.80
N VAL A 99 -4.31 2.64 -1.56
CA VAL A 99 -5.52 2.64 -0.72
C VAL A 99 -5.90 4.06 -0.29
N GLY A 100 -4.94 4.95 -0.06
CA GLY A 100 -5.19 6.36 0.22
C GLY A 100 -5.87 7.09 -0.93
N LEU A 101 -5.46 6.82 -2.17
CA LEU A 101 -6.10 7.37 -3.37
C LEU A 101 -7.49 6.78 -3.60
N LYS A 102 -7.66 5.47 -3.38
CA LYS A 102 -8.97 4.79 -3.48
C LYS A 102 -9.98 5.29 -2.46
N THR A 103 -9.52 5.66 -1.27
CA THR A 103 -10.34 6.27 -0.22
C THR A 103 -10.48 7.78 -0.35
N GLN A 104 -9.90 8.38 -1.40
CA GLN A 104 -9.93 9.82 -1.72
C GLN A 104 -9.31 10.72 -0.65
N ASP A 105 -8.43 10.19 0.22
CA ASP A 105 -7.70 10.98 1.21
C ASP A 105 -6.43 11.59 0.60
N PHE A 106 -6.62 12.47 -0.38
CA PHE A 106 -5.53 13.16 -1.08
C PHE A 106 -4.60 13.96 -0.14
N PRO A 107 -5.10 14.68 0.88
CA PRO A 107 -4.22 15.40 1.80
C PRO A 107 -3.26 14.47 2.55
N TRP A 108 -3.75 13.29 2.98
CA TRP A 108 -2.91 12.31 3.64
C TRP A 108 -1.89 11.72 2.67
N VAL A 109 -2.31 11.30 1.47
CA VAL A 109 -1.40 10.73 0.46
C VAL A 109 -0.28 11.71 0.10
N TRP A 110 -0.60 12.98 -0.12
CA TRP A 110 0.39 14.01 -0.43
C TRP A 110 1.46 14.12 0.66
N LYS A 111 1.04 14.20 1.93
CA LYS A 111 1.97 14.27 3.06
C LYS A 111 2.79 13.00 3.19
N PHE A 112 2.17 11.83 3.04
CA PHE A 112 2.85 10.54 3.13
C PHE A 112 3.94 10.39 2.06
N LEU A 113 3.61 10.70 0.80
CA LEU A 113 4.54 10.60 -0.33
C LEU A 113 5.84 11.38 -0.08
N HIS A 114 5.70 12.64 0.32
CA HIS A 114 6.85 13.53 0.50
C HIS A 114 7.61 13.20 1.78
N ARG A 115 6.91 12.83 2.86
CA ARG A 115 7.53 12.54 4.15
C ARG A 115 8.36 11.25 4.13
N PHE A 116 7.88 10.21 3.44
CA PHE A 116 8.50 8.88 3.47
C PHE A 116 9.36 8.54 2.26
N ARG A 117 9.61 9.52 1.37
CA ARG A 117 10.47 9.33 0.19
C ARG A 117 11.87 8.87 0.59
N ASP A 118 12.51 9.55 1.54
CA ASP A 118 13.92 9.29 1.86
C ASP A 118 14.15 7.97 2.60
N GLN A 119 13.08 7.43 3.20
CA GLN A 119 13.04 6.11 3.85
C GLN A 119 12.83 4.98 2.84
N LEU A 120 12.57 5.25 1.56
CA LEU A 120 12.65 4.22 0.55
C LEU A 120 14.12 3.81 0.35
N PRO A 121 14.41 2.51 0.18
CA PRO A 121 15.74 2.05 -0.18
C PRO A 121 16.24 2.77 -1.44
N GLU A 122 17.51 3.17 -1.45
CA GLU A 122 18.08 4.03 -2.50
C GLU A 122 17.83 3.49 -3.92
N ALA A 123 17.99 2.18 -4.12
CA ALA A 123 17.77 1.52 -5.41
C ALA A 123 16.32 1.64 -5.95
N TYR A 124 15.35 1.91 -5.07
CA TYR A 124 13.93 1.99 -5.39
C TYR A 124 13.34 3.38 -5.22
N ARG A 125 14.04 4.29 -4.53
CA ARG A 125 13.52 5.58 -4.06
C ARG A 125 12.85 6.40 -5.15
N ASP A 126 13.62 6.86 -6.12
CA ASP A 126 13.10 7.75 -7.15
C ASP A 126 12.06 7.09 -8.07
N PRO A 127 12.28 5.84 -8.57
CA PRO A 127 11.29 5.18 -9.41
C PRO A 127 9.95 4.95 -8.70
N ILE A 128 9.97 4.50 -7.44
CA ILE A 128 8.75 4.22 -6.66
C ILE A 128 8.07 5.53 -6.27
N TYR A 129 8.83 6.55 -5.86
CA TYR A 129 8.29 7.86 -5.54
C TYR A 129 7.58 8.49 -6.75
N GLN A 130 8.26 8.58 -7.90
CA GLN A 130 7.70 9.18 -9.12
C GLN A 130 6.49 8.42 -9.64
N TYR A 131 6.53 7.07 -9.61
CA TYR A 131 5.38 6.25 -9.97
C TYR A 131 4.14 6.59 -9.13
N ASN A 132 4.31 6.64 -7.81
CA ASN A 132 3.20 6.90 -6.89
C ASN A 132 2.73 8.37 -6.96
N LEU A 133 3.62 9.32 -7.24
CA LEU A 133 3.27 10.71 -7.49
C LEU A 133 2.47 10.85 -8.80
N ALA A 134 2.80 10.09 -9.85
CA ALA A 134 2.01 10.04 -11.08
C ALA A 134 0.59 9.52 -10.83
N HIS A 135 0.45 8.48 -9.98
CA HIS A 135 -0.88 8.02 -9.53
C HIS A 135 -1.64 9.10 -8.78
N TYR A 136 -0.99 9.85 -7.89
CA TYR A 136 -1.62 10.97 -7.19
C TYR A 136 -2.22 11.98 -8.17
N HIS A 137 -1.44 12.42 -9.16
CA HIS A 137 -1.91 13.35 -10.19
C HIS A 137 -3.01 12.75 -11.06
N TYR A 138 -2.89 11.48 -11.45
CA TYR A 138 -3.93 10.79 -12.21
C TYR A 138 -5.28 10.79 -11.49
N TYR A 139 -5.33 10.41 -10.21
CA TYR A 139 -6.59 10.41 -9.45
C TYR A 139 -7.18 11.81 -9.25
N ARG A 140 -6.35 12.85 -9.33
CA ARG A 140 -6.76 14.25 -9.34
C ARG A 140 -7.12 14.79 -10.72
N ARG A 141 -7.08 13.95 -11.76
CA ARG A 141 -7.31 14.31 -13.17
C ARG A 141 -6.28 15.31 -13.72
N GLU A 142 -5.08 15.33 -13.13
CA GLU A 142 -3.95 16.16 -13.53
C GLU A 142 -3.06 15.37 -14.53
N TYR A 143 -3.67 14.96 -15.64
CA TYR A 143 -3.11 13.97 -16.57
C TYR A 143 -1.76 14.35 -17.17
N ASP A 144 -1.56 15.61 -17.56
CA ASP A 144 -0.29 16.08 -18.12
C ASP A 144 0.87 15.93 -17.12
N GLN A 145 0.61 16.17 -15.83
CA GLN A 145 1.63 16.02 -14.79
C GLN A 145 1.97 14.54 -14.59
N ALA A 146 0.94 13.68 -14.56
CA ALA A 146 1.12 12.24 -14.48
C ALA A 146 1.95 11.71 -15.66
N GLN A 147 1.62 12.08 -16.91
CA GLN A 147 2.37 11.63 -18.09
C GLN A 147 3.84 12.05 -18.05
N ARG A 148 4.14 13.30 -17.68
CA ARG A 148 5.53 13.78 -17.58
C ARG A 148 6.35 12.97 -16.59
N LEU A 149 5.77 12.63 -15.44
CA LEU A 149 6.42 11.78 -14.44
C LEU A 149 6.65 10.35 -14.95
N LEU A 150 5.71 9.81 -15.73
CA LEU A 150 5.84 8.45 -16.26
C LEU A 150 6.84 8.35 -17.41
N ALA A 151 7.01 9.42 -18.20
CA ALA A 151 7.95 9.46 -19.31
C ALA A 151 9.43 9.43 -18.85
N THR A 152 9.71 9.87 -17.63
CA THR A 152 11.09 9.89 -17.08
C THR A 152 11.48 8.59 -16.39
N LEU A 153 10.56 7.64 -16.25
CA LEU A 153 10.77 6.42 -15.50
C LEU A 153 11.38 5.31 -16.37
N ASP A 154 12.66 5.01 -16.15
CA ASP A 154 13.31 3.80 -16.66
C ASP A 154 13.24 2.68 -15.62
N PHE A 155 12.28 1.77 -15.77
CA PHE A 155 12.12 0.65 -14.86
C PHE A 155 12.92 -0.56 -15.33
N ARG A 156 13.99 -0.88 -14.59
CA ARG A 156 14.70 -2.16 -14.70
C ARG A 156 13.87 -3.36 -14.20
N GLU A 157 12.84 -3.10 -13.40
CA GLU A 157 11.98 -4.10 -12.78
C GLU A 157 10.68 -4.27 -13.60
N VAL A 158 10.37 -5.52 -13.98
CA VAL A 158 9.33 -5.84 -14.96
C VAL A 158 7.93 -5.48 -14.46
N PHE A 159 7.61 -5.74 -13.19
CA PHE A 159 6.28 -5.44 -12.65
C PHE A 159 6.02 -3.94 -12.60
N MET A 160 7.03 -3.13 -12.29
CA MET A 160 6.93 -1.68 -12.32
C MET A 160 6.79 -1.12 -13.74
N ALA A 161 7.51 -1.69 -14.71
CA ALA A 161 7.35 -1.33 -16.12
C ALA A 161 5.92 -1.59 -16.61
N MET A 162 5.37 -2.77 -16.31
CA MET A 162 3.97 -3.11 -16.64
C MET A 162 2.98 -2.17 -15.95
N SER A 163 3.20 -1.89 -14.67
CA SER A 163 2.35 -1.01 -13.86
C SER A 163 2.31 0.42 -14.40
N THR A 164 3.43 0.92 -14.94
CA THR A 164 3.55 2.24 -15.56
C THR A 164 2.83 2.32 -16.89
N ARG A 165 3.02 1.31 -17.75
CA ARG A 165 2.28 1.20 -19.01
C ARG A 165 0.78 1.15 -18.76
N ASN A 166 0.32 0.43 -17.74
CA ASN A 166 -1.09 0.39 -17.36
C ASN A 166 -1.65 1.79 -17.03
N LEU A 167 -0.88 2.61 -16.30
CA LEU A 167 -1.31 3.97 -15.98
C LEU A 167 -1.30 4.88 -17.22
N LEU A 168 -0.28 4.78 -18.09
CA LEU A 168 -0.25 5.52 -19.35
C LEU A 168 -1.46 5.21 -20.23
N VAL A 169 -1.80 3.92 -20.38
CA VAL A 169 -2.99 3.48 -21.15
C VAL A 169 -4.26 4.11 -20.60
N LYS A 170 -4.42 4.13 -19.26
CA LYS A 170 -5.56 4.79 -18.62
C LYS A 170 -5.59 6.28 -18.92
N ILE A 171 -4.46 6.96 -18.84
CA ILE A 171 -4.39 8.39 -19.16
C ILE A 171 -4.77 8.63 -20.63
N TYR A 172 -4.20 7.89 -21.58
CA TYR A 172 -4.51 8.05 -23.01
C TYR A 172 -5.99 7.82 -23.32
N TYR A 173 -6.61 6.88 -22.64
CA TYR A 173 -8.05 6.67 -22.73
C TYR A 173 -8.84 7.89 -22.23
N GLU A 174 -8.49 8.42 -21.05
CA GLU A 174 -9.15 9.59 -20.43
C GLU A 174 -8.93 10.90 -21.20
N THR A 175 -7.78 11.05 -21.89
CA THR A 175 -7.45 12.25 -22.68
C THR A 175 -7.84 12.13 -24.15
N GLY A 176 -8.32 10.97 -24.59
CA GLY A 176 -8.65 10.70 -26.00
C GLY A 176 -7.43 10.55 -26.92
N GLN A 177 -6.22 10.39 -26.37
CA GLN A 177 -4.96 10.23 -27.11
C GLN A 177 -4.71 8.75 -27.49
N THR A 178 -5.72 8.07 -28.02
CA THR A 178 -5.66 6.61 -28.25
C THR A 178 -4.67 6.21 -29.34
N GLU A 179 -4.29 7.14 -30.23
CA GLU A 179 -3.22 6.95 -31.22
C GLU A 179 -1.88 6.58 -30.59
N LEU A 180 -1.59 7.06 -29.37
CA LEU A 180 -0.36 6.76 -28.63
C LEU A 180 -0.32 5.32 -28.09
N LEU A 181 -1.42 4.56 -28.16
CA LEU A 181 -1.47 3.15 -27.77
C LEU A 181 -0.86 2.20 -28.81
N HIS A 182 -0.70 2.68 -30.05
CA HIS A 182 -0.22 1.89 -31.19
C HIS A 182 1.24 2.21 -31.59
N SER A 183 1.89 3.11 -30.85
CA SER A 183 3.27 3.57 -31.06
C SER A 183 4.25 2.76 -30.22
#